data_AF-A0A6N4QJK0-F1
#
_entry.id   AF-A0A6N4QJK0-F1
#
_cell.length_a   1.000
_cell.length_b   1.000
_cell.length_c   1.000
_cell.angle_alpha   90.00
_cell.angle_beta   90.00
_cell.angle_gamma   90.00
#
_symmetry.space_group_name_H-M   'P 1'
#
loop_
_entity.id
_entity.type
_entity.pdbx_description
1 polymer ?
#
loop_
_entity_poly.entity_id
_entity_poly.type
_entity_poly.pdbx_seq_one_letter_code
_entity_poly.pdbx_strand_id
1 'polypeptide(L)'
;MKKFQASFLVLTVLLSLFFIQELSADGCYICTSGSADACRDYCRFTGSDTFDNRKKCQDKGCKVGGTASCPSASNYKVCSAKNNLTASELFAFGR
;
A
#
# COMPACT_ATOMS: atom_id res chain seq x y z
N MET A 1 -10.66 -24.55 -39.26
CA MET A 1 -10.65 -24.36 -37.79
C MET A 1 -9.75 -23.21 -37.29
N LYS A 2 -8.90 -22.58 -38.12
CA LYS A 2 -8.03 -21.45 -37.72
C LYS A 2 -8.76 -20.21 -37.19
N LYS A 3 -9.98 -19.92 -37.70
CA LYS A 3 -10.80 -18.76 -37.27
C LYS A 3 -11.29 -18.88 -35.82
N PHE A 4 -11.60 -20.11 -35.40
CA PHE A 4 -12.02 -20.42 -34.03
C PHE A 4 -10.84 -20.38 -33.06
N GLN A 5 -9.65 -20.85 -33.50
CA GLN A 5 -8.43 -20.75 -32.68
C GLN A 5 -7.99 -19.31 -32.45
N ALA A 6 -8.07 -18.44 -33.47
CA ALA A 6 -7.76 -17.01 -33.31
C ALA A 6 -8.71 -16.33 -32.31
N SER A 7 -10.01 -16.67 -32.36
CA SER A 7 -11.00 -16.12 -31.43
C SER A 7 -10.76 -16.58 -29.99
N PHE A 8 -10.37 -17.84 -29.79
CA PHE A 8 -10.03 -18.36 -28.46
C PHE A 8 -8.79 -17.67 -27.89
N LEU A 9 -7.76 -17.44 -28.72
CA LEU A 9 -6.52 -16.75 -28.34
C LEU A 9 -6.78 -15.31 -27.89
N VAL A 10 -7.61 -14.57 -28.64
CA VAL A 10 -8.01 -13.20 -28.28
C VAL A 10 -8.80 -13.18 -26.97
N LEU A 11 -9.72 -14.12 -26.77
CA LEU A 11 -10.51 -14.21 -25.55
C LEU A 11 -9.62 -14.48 -24.32
N THR A 12 -8.65 -15.38 -24.42
CA THR A 12 -7.68 -15.63 -23.34
C THR A 12 -6.82 -14.42 -23.01
N VAL A 13 -6.40 -13.62 -24.00
CA VAL A 13 -5.63 -12.40 -23.76
C VAL A 13 -6.48 -11.33 -23.07
N LEU A 14 -7.73 -11.13 -23.51
CA LEU A 14 -8.66 -10.20 -22.85
C LEU A 14 -8.96 -10.58 -21.40
N LEU A 15 -9.12 -11.87 -21.10
CA LEU A 15 -9.35 -12.35 -19.73
C LEU A 15 -8.15 -12.11 -18.81
N SER A 16 -6.92 -12.16 -19.34
CA SER A 16 -5.71 -11.96 -18.54
C SER A 16 -5.52 -10.50 -18.05
N LEU A 17 -6.12 -9.52 -18.73
CA LEU A 17 -6.04 -8.11 -18.34
C LEU A 17 -6.81 -7.78 -17.05
N PHE A 18 -7.75 -8.63 -16.64
CA PHE A 18 -8.51 -8.46 -15.39
C PHE A 18 -7.75 -8.91 -14.14
N PHE A 19 -6.60 -9.57 -14.29
CA PHE A 19 -5.78 -10.06 -13.17
C PHE A 19 -4.64 -9.09 -12.78
N ILE A 20 -4.65 -7.86 -13.29
CA ILE A 20 -3.70 -6.84 -12.84
C ILE A 20 -4.10 -6.43 -11.42
N GLN A 21 -3.46 -7.05 -10.43
CA GLN A 21 -3.51 -6.59 -9.05
C GLN A 21 -2.73 -5.27 -8.97
N GLU A 22 -3.34 -4.27 -8.33
CA GLU A 22 -2.68 -3.01 -7.96
C GLU A 22 -1.49 -3.33 -7.04
N LEU A 23 -0.29 -3.43 -7.61
CA LEU A 23 0.96 -3.48 -6.88
C LEU A 23 1.18 -2.12 -6.23
N SER A 24 0.54 -1.91 -5.09
CA SER A 24 0.72 -0.68 -4.36
C SER A 24 2.04 -0.72 -3.60
N ALA A 25 2.97 0.15 -3.98
CA ALA A 25 4.21 0.33 -3.27
C ALA A 25 3.94 0.85 -1.85
N ASP A 26 4.58 0.24 -0.85
CA ASP A 26 4.59 0.80 0.50
C ASP A 26 5.32 2.16 0.47
N GLY A 27 4.63 3.21 0.90
CA GLY A 27 5.17 4.57 1.03
C GLY A 27 5.36 4.96 2.49
N CYS A 28 6.12 6.03 2.74
CA CYS A 28 6.24 6.62 4.07
C CYS A 28 5.90 8.10 4.06
N TYR A 29 5.29 8.58 5.12
CA TYR A 29 5.18 9.99 5.41
C TYR A 29 6.33 10.43 6.29
N ILE A 30 6.87 11.63 6.03
CA ILE A 30 7.83 12.30 6.89
C ILE A 30 7.05 12.88 8.07
N CYS A 31 7.41 12.49 9.29
CA CYS A 31 6.86 13.04 10.51
C CYS A 31 7.71 14.23 10.96
N THR A 32 7.07 15.32 11.35
CA THR A 32 7.75 16.57 11.73
C THR A 32 7.82 16.74 13.24
N SER A 33 8.52 17.77 13.70
CA SER A 33 8.59 18.15 15.12
C SER A 33 7.19 18.24 15.75
N GLY A 34 7.03 17.61 16.91
CA GLY A 34 5.73 17.47 17.58
C GLY A 34 5.01 16.14 17.28
N SER A 35 5.64 15.25 16.51
CA SER A 35 5.15 13.87 16.36
C SER A 35 5.45 13.02 17.61
N ALA A 36 4.63 12.01 17.86
CA ALA A 36 4.83 11.05 18.94
C ALA A 36 6.14 10.27 18.79
N ASP A 37 6.77 9.85 19.90
CA ASP A 37 8.05 9.11 19.87
C ASP A 37 8.00 7.85 18.99
N ALA A 38 6.88 7.13 19.02
CA ALA A 38 6.66 5.94 18.20
C ALA A 38 6.67 6.22 16.69
N CYS A 39 6.30 7.45 16.28
CA CYS A 39 6.24 7.92 14.89
C CYS A 39 7.17 9.13 14.67
N ARG A 40 8.29 9.20 15.38
CA ARG A 40 9.09 10.44 15.42
C ARG A 40 9.59 10.86 14.04
N ASP A 41 10.06 9.90 13.25
CA ASP A 41 10.77 10.19 12.01
C ASP A 41 9.87 9.90 10.79
N TYR A 42 9.22 8.74 10.74
CA TYR A 42 8.38 8.36 9.61
C TYR A 42 7.13 7.56 10.01
N CYS A 43 6.12 7.58 9.13
CA CYS A 43 4.95 6.72 9.22
C CYS A 43 4.71 5.97 7.91
N ARG A 44 4.77 4.64 7.95
CA ARG A 44 4.61 3.75 6.79
C ARG A 44 3.13 3.50 6.48
N PHE A 45 2.77 3.68 5.21
CA PHE A 45 1.46 3.37 4.65
C PHE A 45 1.59 2.43 3.45
N THR A 46 0.47 1.84 3.06
CA THR A 46 0.33 1.04 1.84
C THR A 46 -0.79 1.64 1.04
N GLY A 47 -0.70 1.58 -0.28
CA GLY A 47 -1.61 2.36 -1.11
C GLY A 47 -0.92 3.58 -1.69
N SER A 48 -1.71 4.30 -2.47
CA SER A 48 -1.37 5.65 -2.89
C SER A 48 -1.42 6.63 -1.70
N ASP A 49 -0.76 7.77 -1.86
CA ASP A 49 -0.88 8.88 -0.93
C ASP A 49 -2.30 9.46 -0.98
N THR A 50 -3.11 9.13 0.03
CA THR A 50 -4.50 9.56 0.15
C THR A 50 -4.73 10.27 1.47
N PHE A 51 -5.78 11.08 1.54
CA PHE A 51 -6.17 11.75 2.77
C PHE A 51 -6.41 10.76 3.92
N ASP A 52 -6.98 9.59 3.62
CA ASP A 52 -7.21 8.51 4.59
C ASP A 52 -5.90 7.96 5.17
N ASN A 53 -4.91 7.65 4.31
CA ASN A 53 -3.59 7.19 4.75
C ASN A 53 -2.86 8.25 5.58
N ARG A 54 -2.95 9.53 5.19
CA ARG A 54 -2.40 10.64 5.99
C ARG A 54 -3.06 10.73 7.36
N LYS A 55 -4.39 10.61 7.41
CA LYS A 55 -5.15 10.69 8.65
C LYS A 55 -4.82 9.54 9.60
N LYS A 56 -4.70 8.31 9.10
CA LYS A 56 -4.26 7.16 9.90
C LYS A 56 -2.89 7.39 10.56
N CYS A 57 -1.95 7.99 9.84
CA CYS A 57 -0.66 8.38 10.42
C CYS A 57 -0.79 9.51 11.43
N GLN A 58 -1.64 10.51 11.19
CA GLN A 58 -1.93 11.58 12.14
C GLN A 58 -2.57 11.04 13.44
N ASP A 59 -3.47 10.07 13.35
CA ASP A 59 -4.10 9.41 14.50
C ASP A 59 -3.08 8.62 15.34
N LYS A 60 -2.00 8.14 14.71
CA LYS A 60 -0.85 7.55 15.41
C LYS A 60 0.08 8.59 16.04
N GLY A 61 -0.22 9.88 15.86
CA GLY A 61 0.57 11.00 16.37
C GLY A 61 1.68 11.47 15.42
N CYS A 62 1.68 11.08 14.14
CA CYS A 62 2.60 11.63 13.15
C CYS A 62 2.06 12.95 12.58
N LYS A 63 2.77 14.06 12.81
CA LYS A 63 2.50 15.31 12.12
C LYS A 63 3.12 15.29 10.73
N VAL A 64 2.34 14.81 9.76
CA VAL A 64 2.77 14.61 8.36
C VAL A 64 3.25 15.92 7.74
N GLY A 65 4.54 15.99 7.37
CA GLY A 65 5.13 17.10 6.63
C GLY A 65 5.22 16.86 5.12
N GLY A 66 5.19 15.61 4.68
CA GLY A 66 5.31 15.25 3.26
C GLY A 66 5.38 13.74 3.05
N THR A 67 5.53 13.33 1.81
CA THR A 67 5.61 11.93 1.39
C THR A 67 7.03 11.60 0.93
N ALA A 68 7.53 10.43 1.31
CA ALA A 68 8.89 9.96 1.04
C ALA A 68 8.93 8.44 0.85
N SER A 69 10.09 7.96 0.39
CA SER A 69 10.40 6.52 0.44
C SER A 69 10.72 6.11 1.88
N CYS A 70 10.29 4.92 2.28
CA CYS A 70 10.56 4.42 3.62
C CYS A 70 12.06 4.14 3.81
N PRO A 71 12.70 4.71 4.85
CA PRO A 71 14.08 4.37 5.15
C PRO A 71 14.17 2.91 5.61
N SER A 72 15.26 2.22 5.25
CA SER A 72 15.54 0.85 5.69
C SER A 72 16.47 0.79 6.92
N ALA A 73 17.01 1.93 7.34
CA ALA A 73 17.95 1.99 8.45
C ALA A 73 17.23 1.96 9.80
N SER A 74 17.75 1.19 10.75
CA SER A 74 17.11 0.95 12.06
C SER A 74 17.18 2.13 13.03
N ASN A 75 17.90 3.20 12.70
CA ASN A 75 18.01 4.40 13.54
C ASN A 75 16.76 5.29 13.49
N TYR A 76 15.90 5.09 12.49
CA TYR A 76 14.66 5.84 12.34
C TYR A 76 13.53 5.19 13.14
N LYS A 77 12.79 6.01 13.86
CA LYS A 77 11.53 5.62 14.49
C LYS A 77 10.42 5.71 13.46
N VAL A 78 10.02 4.54 12.97
CA VAL A 78 9.00 4.38 11.95
C VAL A 78 7.81 3.63 12.55
N CYS A 79 6.64 4.26 12.55
CA CYS A 79 5.39 3.57 12.87
C CYS A 79 4.67 3.14 11.59
N SER A 80 3.61 2.33 11.71
CA SER A 80 2.81 1.92 10.55
C SER A 80 1.35 2.27 10.73
N ALA A 81 0.79 2.86 9.67
CA ALA A 81 -0.63 3.06 9.46
C ALA A 81 -1.28 1.88 8.73
N LYS A 82 -0.56 0.76 8.53
CA LYS A 82 -1.20 -0.50 8.13
C LYS A 82 -2.25 -0.83 9.19
N ASN A 83 -3.52 -0.78 8.80
CA ASN A 83 -4.55 -1.48 9.53
C ASN A 83 -4.05 -2.93 9.63
N ASN A 84 -4.03 -3.51 10.84
CA ASN A 84 -3.87 -4.96 10.97
C ASN A 84 -4.81 -5.59 9.94
N LEU A 85 -4.23 -6.32 8.99
CA LEU A 85 -4.91 -7.01 7.90
C LEU A 85 -6.27 -7.47 8.41
N THR A 86 -7.35 -6.87 7.90
CA THR A 86 -8.67 -7.38 8.19
C THR A 86 -8.67 -8.80 7.67
N ALA A 87 -9.04 -9.75 8.52
CA ALA A 87 -8.97 -11.18 8.24
C ALA A 87 -9.56 -11.57 6.86
N SER A 88 -10.43 -10.72 6.29
CA SER A 88 -10.91 -10.75 4.91
C SER A 88 -9.84 -10.92 3.82
N GLU A 89 -8.64 -10.32 3.94
CA GLU A 89 -7.57 -10.53 2.94
C GLU A 89 -6.88 -11.89 3.11
N LEU A 90 -6.80 -12.40 4.35
CA LEU A 90 -6.31 -13.76 4.63
C LEU A 90 -7.26 -14.85 4.09
N PHE A 91 -8.57 -14.58 4.07
CA PHE A 91 -9.56 -15.51 3.52
C PHE A 91 -9.62 -15.51 1.97
N ALA A 92 -9.01 -14.53 1.30
CA ALA A 92 -9.00 -14.45 -0.17
C ALA A 92 -7.89 -15.30 -0.83
N PHE A 93 -6.83 -15.67 -0.11
CA PHE A 93 -5.75 -16.53 -0.62
C PHE A 93 -6.03 -18.04 -0.40
N GLY A 94 -7.14 -18.39 0.25
CA GLY A 94 -7.48 -19.76 0.64
C GLY A 94 -8.52 -20.48 -0.22
N ARG A 95 -8.83 -20.00 -1.45
CA ARG A 95 -9.71 -20.70 -2.40
C ARG A 95 -9.05 -20.91 -3.75
#